data_AF-A0A9B2JWF6-F1
#
_entry.id   AF-A0A9B2JWF6-F1
#
_cell.length_a   1.000
_cell.length_b   1.000
_cell.length_c   1.000
_cell.angle_alpha   90.00
_cell.angle_beta   90.00
_cell.angle_gamma   90.00
#
_symmetry.space_group_name_H-M   'P 1'
#
loop_
_entity.id
_entity.type
_entity.pdbx_description
1 polymer ?
#
loop_
_entity_poly.entity_id
_entity_poly.type
_entity_poly.pdbx_seq_one_letter_code
_entity_poly.pdbx_strand_id
1 'polypeptide(L)'
;MTDERLDFVIFGATGYTGKYAVKVAAQLAKEKQMKFGVSGRRKQALQAVVKEFASDIEDVPILIADLKDEESLKKMTAQAKVLVNCCGPYRFYGEPVIKACIATHTHQVDVSGEPQYIESIQLKYNKAAEEAGIYIISACGFDSIPCDLGIIFTQQKFNGEVNSIETYLNTWVTTKVSGALIHYGTYESAIYGIANFHELRELRSKLYPERLPQFWPKLKPRGFLHKSPISEGWSMVFPGSDRSVALRTQRFLYEKYKQRPAQVQTYFTLKSLFSVLTTAIFGLIFVMLSKYEFGRNLLLKYPTFFSGGYISREGPKPEILDNTRFSITFKADGWTERLVEPTDKHDKLPNKVMITKVSGTDPAYGATCVMLLLSAITILKESDKIPVTGGVLSAGAAFNKTSLIDELIKKDIKFEVVSSTET
;
A
#
# COMPACT_ATOMS: atom_id res chain seq x y z
N MET A 1 -29.67 -9.90 -17.81
CA MET A 1 -29.40 -10.76 -16.63
C MET A 1 -28.84 -9.85 -15.57
N THR A 2 -29.55 -9.67 -14.45
CA THR A 2 -29.02 -8.96 -13.28
C THR A 2 -27.73 -9.65 -12.86
N ASP A 3 -26.63 -8.92 -12.79
CA ASP A 3 -25.29 -9.44 -12.49
C ASP A 3 -25.30 -10.11 -11.11
N GLU A 4 -25.30 -11.45 -11.07
CA GLU A 4 -25.35 -12.28 -9.86
C GLU A 4 -24.03 -12.28 -9.08
N ARG A 5 -22.97 -11.62 -9.60
CA ARG A 5 -21.67 -11.53 -8.92
C ARG A 5 -21.76 -10.70 -7.64
N LEU A 6 -21.06 -11.17 -6.61
CA LEU A 6 -20.80 -10.42 -5.39
C LEU A 6 -20.01 -9.16 -5.70
N ASP A 7 -20.25 -8.08 -4.96
CA ASP A 7 -19.50 -6.85 -5.15
C ASP A 7 -18.02 -7.07 -4.86
N PHE A 8 -17.71 -7.78 -3.77
CA PHE A 8 -16.35 -8.23 -3.53
C PHE A 8 -16.26 -9.55 -2.75
N VAL A 9 -15.16 -10.29 -2.98
CA VAL A 9 -14.82 -11.50 -2.21
C VAL A 9 -13.48 -11.31 -1.54
N ILE A 10 -13.40 -11.63 -0.23
CA ILE A 10 -12.16 -11.57 0.54
C ILE A 10 -11.48 -12.93 0.51
N PHE A 11 -10.41 -13.06 -0.26
CA PHE A 11 -9.60 -14.26 -0.32
C PHE A 11 -8.47 -14.23 0.72
N GLY A 12 -8.27 -15.34 1.43
CA GLY A 12 -7.38 -15.38 2.59
C GLY A 12 -8.07 -14.91 3.88
N ALA A 13 -9.40 -14.98 3.95
CA ALA A 13 -10.21 -14.47 5.06
C ALA A 13 -9.88 -15.09 6.42
N THR A 14 -9.26 -16.28 6.46
CA THR A 14 -8.84 -16.92 7.73
C THR A 14 -7.49 -16.42 8.26
N GLY A 15 -6.72 -15.69 7.45
CA GLY A 15 -5.44 -15.11 7.85
C GLY A 15 -5.62 -13.89 8.75
N TYR A 16 -4.55 -13.42 9.39
CA TYR A 16 -4.62 -12.32 10.34
C TYR A 16 -5.23 -11.06 9.71
N THR A 17 -4.64 -10.51 8.65
CA THR A 17 -5.22 -9.37 7.91
C THR A 17 -6.60 -9.69 7.33
N GLY A 18 -6.81 -10.91 6.85
CA GLY A 18 -8.09 -11.35 6.30
C GLY A 18 -9.26 -11.24 7.29
N LYS A 19 -9.04 -11.59 8.57
CA LYS A 19 -10.06 -11.45 9.63
C LYS A 19 -10.46 -10.00 9.85
N TYR A 20 -9.49 -9.08 9.92
CA TYR A 20 -9.77 -7.65 10.04
C TYR A 20 -10.46 -7.10 8.77
N ALA A 21 -10.10 -7.60 7.59
CA ALA A 21 -10.79 -7.26 6.36
C ALA A 21 -12.27 -7.71 6.40
N VAL A 22 -12.58 -8.90 6.92
CA VAL A 22 -13.99 -9.33 7.12
C VAL A 22 -14.72 -8.42 8.09
N LYS A 23 -14.09 -8.05 9.22
CA LYS A 23 -14.67 -7.11 10.20
C LYS A 23 -15.03 -5.77 9.56
N VAL A 24 -14.11 -5.17 8.80
CA VAL A 24 -14.35 -3.89 8.13
C VAL A 24 -15.37 -4.05 6.99
N ALA A 25 -15.36 -5.19 6.28
CA ALA A 25 -16.34 -5.47 5.23
C ALA A 25 -17.76 -5.55 5.75
N ALA A 26 -18.00 -6.20 6.89
CA ALA A 26 -19.33 -6.25 7.51
C ALA A 26 -19.87 -4.83 7.77
N GLN A 27 -19.02 -3.93 8.29
CA GLN A 27 -19.40 -2.53 8.55
C GLN A 27 -19.71 -1.78 7.24
N LEU A 28 -18.82 -1.85 6.24
CA LEU A 28 -18.98 -1.14 4.97
C LEU A 28 -20.12 -1.70 4.12
N ALA A 29 -20.35 -3.02 4.17
CA ALA A 29 -21.43 -3.69 3.47
C ALA A 29 -22.80 -3.18 3.93
N LYS A 30 -22.99 -2.97 5.25
CA LYS A 30 -24.20 -2.36 5.80
C LYS A 30 -24.35 -0.90 5.40
N GLU A 31 -23.29 -0.12 5.59
CA GLU A 31 -23.31 1.32 5.31
C GLU A 31 -23.62 1.61 3.83
N LYS A 32 -23.06 0.79 2.92
CA LYS A 32 -23.11 1.04 1.48
C LYS A 32 -24.01 0.07 0.71
N GLN A 33 -24.74 -0.80 1.41
CA GLN A 33 -25.65 -1.81 0.86
C GLN A 33 -24.98 -2.72 -0.18
N MET A 34 -23.85 -3.32 0.19
CA MET A 34 -23.03 -4.16 -0.70
C MET A 34 -23.06 -5.62 -0.28
N LYS A 35 -22.92 -6.52 -1.25
CA LYS A 35 -22.84 -7.97 -1.02
C LYS A 35 -21.39 -8.43 -1.09
N PHE A 36 -20.93 -9.11 -0.04
CA PHE A 36 -19.58 -9.67 -0.02
C PHE A 36 -19.56 -11.14 0.39
N GLY A 37 -18.51 -11.83 -0.03
CA GLY A 37 -18.24 -13.21 0.38
C GLY A 37 -16.84 -13.38 0.98
N VAL A 38 -16.62 -14.50 1.63
CA VAL A 38 -15.31 -14.89 2.19
C VAL A 38 -14.78 -16.13 1.49
N SER A 39 -13.47 -16.19 1.31
CA SER A 39 -12.83 -17.32 0.64
C SER A 39 -11.52 -17.78 1.28
N GLY A 40 -11.29 -19.09 1.18
CA GLY A 40 -10.09 -19.77 1.64
C GLY A 40 -10.23 -21.29 1.54
N ARG A 41 -9.24 -22.02 2.04
CA ARG A 41 -9.16 -23.48 1.88
C ARG A 41 -10.05 -24.29 2.83
N ARG A 42 -10.43 -23.71 3.97
CA ARG A 42 -11.04 -24.45 5.10
C ARG A 42 -12.42 -23.88 5.43
N LYS A 43 -13.47 -24.60 5.04
CA LYS A 43 -14.87 -24.18 5.24
C LYS A 43 -15.19 -23.86 6.70
N GLN A 44 -14.82 -24.74 7.64
CA GLN A 44 -15.11 -24.53 9.07
C GLN A 44 -14.42 -23.29 9.63
N ALA A 45 -13.19 -23.01 9.19
CA ALA A 45 -12.47 -21.82 9.63
C ALA A 45 -13.09 -20.53 9.05
N LEU A 46 -13.61 -20.58 7.81
CA LEU A 46 -14.35 -19.45 7.23
C LEU A 46 -15.66 -19.21 7.96
N GLN A 47 -16.42 -20.27 8.27
CA GLN A 47 -17.65 -20.17 9.07
C GLN A 47 -17.39 -19.54 10.45
N ALA A 48 -16.28 -19.91 11.11
CA ALA A 48 -15.88 -19.31 12.37
C ALA A 48 -15.58 -17.81 12.22
N VAL A 49 -14.87 -17.39 11.16
CA VAL A 49 -14.59 -15.99 10.88
C VAL A 49 -15.87 -15.20 10.60
N VAL A 50 -16.80 -15.73 9.80
CA VAL A 50 -18.11 -15.08 9.55
C VAL A 50 -18.88 -14.93 10.86
N LYS A 51 -18.95 -15.99 11.68
CA LYS A 51 -19.60 -15.94 12.99
C LYS A 51 -18.98 -14.92 13.95
N GLU A 52 -17.66 -14.75 13.90
CA GLU A 52 -16.93 -13.84 14.78
C GLU A 52 -17.07 -12.37 14.34
N PHE A 53 -16.97 -12.09 13.03
CA PHE A 53 -16.79 -10.72 12.51
C PHE A 53 -17.93 -10.19 11.64
N ALA A 54 -18.86 -11.03 11.23
CA ALA A 54 -19.96 -10.69 10.32
C ALA A 54 -21.27 -11.42 10.69
N SER A 55 -21.48 -11.70 11.99
CA SER A 55 -22.66 -12.42 12.49
C SER A 55 -23.98 -11.69 12.27
N ASP A 56 -23.89 -10.41 12.00
CA ASP A 56 -24.99 -9.47 11.79
C ASP A 56 -25.24 -9.19 10.30
N ILE A 57 -24.59 -9.94 9.41
CA ILE A 57 -24.82 -9.97 7.96
C ILE A 57 -25.46 -11.30 7.61
N GLU A 58 -26.64 -11.25 6.98
CA GLU A 58 -27.34 -12.45 6.52
C GLU A 58 -26.61 -13.07 5.32
N ASP A 59 -26.53 -14.40 5.32
CA ASP A 59 -26.08 -15.23 4.18
C ASP A 59 -24.75 -14.85 3.51
N VAL A 60 -23.72 -14.48 4.30
CA VAL A 60 -22.36 -14.25 3.77
C VAL A 60 -21.86 -15.50 3.01
N PRO A 61 -21.67 -15.44 1.68
CA PRO A 61 -21.26 -16.61 0.91
C PRO A 61 -19.85 -17.06 1.28
N ILE A 62 -19.68 -18.38 1.41
CA ILE A 62 -18.40 -19.02 1.73
C ILE A 62 -17.91 -19.79 0.51
N LEU A 63 -16.84 -19.30 -0.10
CA LEU A 63 -16.23 -19.89 -1.29
C LEU A 63 -14.97 -20.66 -0.90
N ILE A 64 -14.81 -21.87 -1.44
CA ILE A 64 -13.60 -22.66 -1.21
C ILE A 64 -12.67 -22.51 -2.39
N ALA A 65 -11.45 -22.09 -2.12
CA ALA A 65 -10.40 -21.93 -3.11
C ALA A 65 -9.03 -22.29 -2.52
N ASP A 66 -8.22 -23.00 -3.31
CA ASP A 66 -6.85 -23.37 -3.01
C ASP A 66 -5.91 -22.79 -4.07
N LEU A 67 -4.80 -22.20 -3.64
CA LEU A 67 -3.75 -21.68 -4.52
C LEU A 67 -3.12 -22.75 -5.42
N LYS A 68 -3.24 -24.03 -5.04
CA LYS A 68 -2.74 -25.18 -5.81
C LYS A 68 -3.76 -25.71 -6.81
N ASP A 69 -4.98 -25.20 -6.81
CA ASP A 69 -6.07 -25.63 -7.71
C ASP A 69 -6.57 -24.42 -8.52
N GLU A 70 -6.08 -24.32 -9.75
CA GLU A 70 -6.41 -23.22 -10.67
C GLU A 70 -7.92 -23.10 -10.93
N GLU A 71 -8.63 -24.23 -11.06
CA GLU A 71 -10.07 -24.23 -11.31
C GLU A 71 -10.85 -23.73 -10.10
N SER A 72 -10.38 -24.03 -8.88
CA SER A 72 -10.95 -23.43 -7.67
C SER A 72 -10.79 -21.90 -7.62
N LEU A 73 -9.64 -21.38 -8.07
CA LEU A 73 -9.39 -19.94 -8.14
C LEU A 73 -10.31 -19.27 -9.18
N LYS A 74 -10.49 -19.89 -10.36
CA LYS A 74 -11.43 -19.40 -11.39
C LYS A 74 -12.88 -19.41 -10.87
N LYS A 75 -13.33 -20.49 -10.24
CA LYS A 75 -14.69 -20.58 -9.66
C LYS A 75 -14.95 -19.52 -8.59
N MET A 76 -13.94 -19.18 -7.78
CA MET A 76 -14.04 -18.10 -6.80
C MET A 76 -14.09 -16.73 -7.48
N THR A 77 -13.15 -16.46 -8.39
CA THR A 77 -13.01 -15.14 -9.03
C THR A 77 -14.19 -14.82 -9.94
N ALA A 78 -14.78 -15.80 -10.61
CA ALA A 78 -16.00 -15.64 -11.42
C ALA A 78 -17.23 -15.18 -10.61
N GLN A 79 -17.23 -15.37 -9.28
CA GLN A 79 -18.34 -14.97 -8.41
C GLN A 79 -18.19 -13.55 -7.83
N ALA A 80 -17.11 -12.84 -8.12
CA ALA A 80 -16.82 -11.53 -7.54
C ALA A 80 -16.58 -10.49 -8.62
N LYS A 81 -17.05 -9.26 -8.45
CA LYS A 81 -16.66 -8.13 -9.30
C LYS A 81 -15.26 -7.62 -8.94
N VAL A 82 -14.94 -7.58 -7.65
CA VAL A 82 -13.59 -7.31 -7.14
C VAL A 82 -13.13 -8.42 -6.20
N LEU A 83 -11.94 -8.97 -6.43
CA LEU A 83 -11.27 -9.83 -5.47
C LEU A 83 -10.39 -8.99 -4.55
N VAL A 84 -10.65 -9.09 -3.24
CA VAL A 84 -9.82 -8.53 -2.18
C VAL A 84 -8.88 -9.64 -1.71
N ASN A 85 -7.63 -9.61 -2.17
CA ASN A 85 -6.64 -10.65 -1.87
C ASN A 85 -5.84 -10.29 -0.62
N CYS A 86 -6.01 -11.06 0.44
CA CYS A 86 -5.25 -10.98 1.69
C CYS A 86 -4.30 -12.18 1.88
N CYS A 87 -4.03 -12.95 0.82
CA CYS A 87 -3.22 -14.16 0.86
C CYS A 87 -1.77 -13.91 0.43
N GLY A 88 -0.94 -13.50 1.40
CA GLY A 88 0.53 -13.37 1.23
C GLY A 88 1.33 -14.55 1.80
N PRO A 89 2.66 -14.59 1.60
CA PRO A 89 3.46 -13.64 0.82
C PRO A 89 3.16 -13.67 -0.68
N TYR A 90 2.99 -12.50 -1.29
CA TYR A 90 2.41 -12.38 -2.63
C TYR A 90 3.39 -12.81 -3.72
N ARG A 91 4.69 -12.71 -3.49
CA ARG A 91 5.69 -13.26 -4.41
C ARG A 91 5.46 -14.75 -4.75
N PHE A 92 4.96 -15.54 -3.80
CA PHE A 92 4.71 -16.96 -4.00
C PHE A 92 3.28 -17.27 -4.44
N TYR A 93 2.31 -16.48 -3.96
CA TYR A 93 0.90 -16.84 -4.04
C TYR A 93 0.04 -15.88 -4.86
N GLY A 94 0.56 -14.70 -5.22
CA GLY A 94 -0.21 -13.66 -5.91
C GLY A 94 -0.42 -13.95 -7.39
N GLU A 95 0.60 -14.43 -8.11
CA GLU A 95 0.52 -14.60 -9.57
C GLU A 95 -0.59 -15.58 -10.03
N PRO A 96 -0.81 -16.76 -9.39
CA PRO A 96 -1.94 -17.62 -9.73
C PRO A 96 -3.30 -16.93 -9.57
N VAL A 97 -3.45 -16.07 -8.54
CA VAL A 97 -4.68 -15.31 -8.29
C VAL A 97 -4.90 -14.26 -9.38
N ILE A 98 -3.85 -13.54 -9.77
CA ILE A 98 -3.90 -12.57 -10.87
C ILE A 98 -4.35 -13.22 -12.18
N LYS A 99 -3.80 -14.39 -12.53
CA LYS A 99 -4.21 -15.13 -13.72
C LYS A 99 -5.70 -15.48 -13.71
N ALA A 100 -6.21 -15.96 -12.57
CA ALA A 100 -7.63 -16.28 -12.42
C ALA A 100 -8.52 -15.03 -12.55
N CYS A 101 -8.12 -13.91 -11.95
CA CYS A 101 -8.82 -12.62 -12.08
C CYS A 101 -8.90 -12.14 -13.54
N ILE A 102 -7.79 -12.21 -14.28
CA ILE A 102 -7.76 -11.86 -15.72
C ILE A 102 -8.70 -12.77 -16.51
N ALA A 103 -8.63 -14.09 -16.29
CA ALA A 103 -9.44 -15.06 -17.00
C ALA A 103 -10.96 -14.94 -16.75
N THR A 104 -11.35 -14.32 -15.64
CA THR A 104 -12.75 -14.20 -15.21
C THR A 104 -13.27 -12.76 -15.25
N HIS A 105 -12.49 -11.83 -15.78
CA HIS A 105 -12.82 -10.40 -15.82
C HIS A 105 -13.20 -9.85 -14.43
N THR A 106 -12.37 -10.17 -13.44
CA THR A 106 -12.53 -9.74 -12.04
C THR A 106 -11.41 -8.77 -11.66
N HIS A 107 -11.78 -7.58 -11.19
CA HIS A 107 -10.82 -6.63 -10.64
C HIS A 107 -10.14 -7.20 -9.41
N GLN A 108 -8.94 -6.72 -9.07
CA GLN A 108 -8.21 -7.21 -7.91
C GLN A 108 -7.52 -6.08 -7.14
N VAL A 109 -7.62 -6.16 -5.82
CA VAL A 109 -6.83 -5.35 -4.89
C VAL A 109 -6.14 -6.24 -3.86
N ASP A 110 -4.98 -5.81 -3.37
CA ASP A 110 -4.26 -6.47 -2.27
C ASP A 110 -3.53 -5.47 -1.36
N VAL A 111 -2.93 -6.00 -0.29
CA VAL A 111 -2.10 -5.23 0.66
C VAL A 111 -0.61 -5.57 0.52
N SER A 112 -0.14 -5.95 -0.68
CA SER A 112 1.26 -6.31 -0.87
C SER A 112 2.19 -5.12 -0.60
N GLY A 113 3.19 -5.34 0.25
CA GLY A 113 4.32 -4.42 0.48
C GLY A 113 5.60 -4.86 -0.23
N GLU A 114 5.51 -5.66 -1.30
CA GLU A 114 6.65 -6.32 -1.95
C GLU A 114 6.92 -5.70 -3.34
N PRO A 115 7.81 -4.69 -3.48
CA PRO A 115 8.05 -3.99 -4.74
C PRO A 115 8.37 -4.91 -5.92
N GLN A 116 9.12 -5.98 -5.67
CA GLN A 116 9.49 -6.93 -6.71
C GLN A 116 8.24 -7.62 -7.27
N TYR A 117 7.33 -8.09 -6.40
CA TYR A 117 6.09 -8.73 -6.82
C TYR A 117 5.25 -7.73 -7.63
N ILE A 118 5.02 -6.55 -7.05
CA ILE A 118 4.18 -5.50 -7.64
C ILE A 118 4.67 -5.11 -9.05
N GLU A 119 5.97 -4.84 -9.19
CA GLU A 119 6.58 -4.47 -10.47
C GLU A 119 6.61 -5.67 -11.45
N SER A 120 6.75 -6.90 -10.95
CA SER A 120 6.73 -8.09 -11.82
C SER A 120 5.35 -8.37 -12.39
N ILE A 121 4.28 -8.15 -11.61
CA ILE A 121 2.90 -8.25 -12.09
C ILE A 121 2.63 -7.18 -13.13
N GLN A 122 3.09 -5.96 -12.93
CA GLN A 122 2.96 -4.90 -13.94
C GLN A 122 3.66 -5.29 -15.25
N LEU A 123 4.91 -5.76 -15.18
CA LEU A 123 5.67 -6.13 -16.37
C LEU A 123 4.99 -7.25 -17.17
N LYS A 124 4.49 -8.28 -16.47
CA LYS A 124 3.92 -9.48 -17.10
C LYS A 124 2.48 -9.29 -17.56
N TYR A 125 1.66 -8.56 -16.81
CA TYR A 125 0.20 -8.62 -16.91
C TYR A 125 -0.49 -7.29 -17.20
N ASN A 126 0.22 -6.15 -17.32
CA ASN A 126 -0.44 -4.86 -17.60
C ASN A 126 -1.34 -4.93 -18.84
N LYS A 127 -0.79 -5.39 -19.97
CA LYS A 127 -1.53 -5.49 -21.23
C LYS A 127 -2.70 -6.47 -21.15
N ALA A 128 -2.49 -7.64 -20.55
CA ALA A 128 -3.55 -8.65 -20.40
C ALA A 128 -4.71 -8.14 -19.50
N ALA A 129 -4.40 -7.33 -18.48
CA ALA A 129 -5.39 -6.71 -17.63
C ALA A 129 -6.16 -5.57 -18.35
N GLU A 130 -5.49 -4.78 -19.20
CA GLU A 130 -6.13 -3.81 -20.09
C GLU A 130 -7.08 -4.49 -21.08
N GLU A 131 -6.63 -5.57 -21.76
CA GLU A 131 -7.43 -6.34 -22.71
C GLU A 131 -8.64 -7.01 -22.03
N ALA A 132 -8.48 -7.48 -20.80
CA ALA A 132 -9.58 -8.02 -20.00
C ALA A 132 -10.48 -6.92 -19.39
N GLY A 133 -10.12 -5.65 -19.49
CA GLY A 133 -10.86 -4.52 -18.92
C GLY A 133 -10.88 -4.53 -17.39
N ILE A 134 -9.86 -5.08 -16.73
CA ILE A 134 -9.79 -5.17 -15.26
C ILE A 134 -8.65 -4.37 -14.65
N TYR A 135 -8.90 -3.75 -13.50
CA TYR A 135 -7.86 -3.13 -12.70
C TYR A 135 -7.24 -4.13 -11.73
N ILE A 136 -5.91 -4.14 -11.68
CA ILE A 136 -5.10 -4.82 -10.68
C ILE A 136 -4.33 -3.74 -9.91
N ILE A 137 -4.65 -3.57 -8.62
CA ILE A 137 -4.08 -2.50 -7.79
C ILE A 137 -3.53 -3.10 -6.50
N SER A 138 -2.20 -3.26 -6.46
CA SER A 138 -1.49 -3.74 -5.28
C SER A 138 -1.13 -2.60 -4.33
N ALA A 139 -0.78 -2.97 -3.09
CA ALA A 139 -0.42 -2.04 -2.01
C ALA A 139 -1.57 -1.10 -1.59
N CYS A 140 -2.81 -1.57 -1.65
CA CYS A 140 -4.02 -0.87 -1.18
C CYS A 140 -4.15 -0.84 0.36
N GLY A 141 -3.04 -0.92 1.10
CA GLY A 141 -2.98 -0.86 2.56
C GLY A 141 -2.09 0.28 3.05
N PHE A 142 -1.69 0.22 4.33
CA PHE A 142 -0.83 1.23 4.94
C PHE A 142 0.54 1.35 4.26
N ASP A 143 1.06 0.25 3.72
CA ASP A 143 2.35 0.17 3.03
C ASP A 143 2.45 1.07 1.78
N SER A 144 1.36 1.71 1.31
CA SER A 144 1.45 2.73 0.26
C SER A 144 0.30 3.73 0.18
N ILE A 145 -0.94 3.40 0.54
CA ILE A 145 -2.09 4.32 0.34
C ILE A 145 -1.86 5.69 1.00
N PRO A 146 -1.48 5.79 2.30
CA PRO A 146 -1.27 7.09 2.93
C PRO A 146 -0.15 7.90 2.27
N CYS A 147 0.92 7.24 1.83
CA CYS A 147 2.08 7.89 1.22
C CYS A 147 1.78 8.33 -0.22
N ASP A 148 1.28 7.42 -1.04
CA ASP A 148 1.02 7.63 -2.47
C ASP A 148 -0.14 8.61 -2.68
N LEU A 149 -1.27 8.43 -1.98
CA LEU A 149 -2.37 9.40 -2.03
C LEU A 149 -2.04 10.69 -1.29
N GLY A 150 -1.18 10.66 -0.27
CA GLY A 150 -0.69 11.88 0.38
C GLY A 150 0.16 12.74 -0.55
N ILE A 151 0.96 12.12 -1.43
CA ILE A 151 1.66 12.80 -2.52
C ILE A 151 0.67 13.42 -3.50
N ILE A 152 -0.35 12.66 -3.93
CA ILE A 152 -1.38 13.18 -4.85
C ILE A 152 -2.12 14.37 -4.22
N PHE A 153 -2.58 14.23 -2.97
CA PHE A 153 -3.22 15.31 -2.22
C PHE A 153 -2.32 16.55 -2.16
N THR A 154 -1.04 16.37 -1.87
CA THR A 154 -0.06 17.46 -1.83
C THR A 154 0.06 18.15 -3.18
N GLN A 155 0.21 17.40 -4.28
CA GLN A 155 0.30 17.94 -5.63
C GLN A 155 -0.98 18.70 -6.03
N GLN A 156 -2.16 18.20 -5.65
CA GLN A 156 -3.44 18.84 -5.92
C GLN A 156 -3.61 20.15 -5.15
N LYS A 157 -3.19 20.19 -3.88
CA LYS A 157 -3.28 21.41 -3.05
C LYS A 157 -2.19 22.43 -3.36
N PHE A 158 -1.09 22.02 -4.00
CA PHE A 158 0.10 22.85 -4.19
C PHE A 158 -0.16 24.17 -4.95
N ASN A 159 -1.17 24.24 -5.83
CA ASN A 159 -1.48 25.43 -6.64
C ASN A 159 -0.21 26.04 -7.28
N GLY A 160 0.40 25.25 -8.15
CA GLY A 160 1.69 25.53 -8.77
C GLY A 160 2.24 24.24 -9.39
N GLU A 161 3.54 24.14 -9.56
CA GLU A 161 4.23 22.93 -10.01
C GLU A 161 5.19 22.38 -8.95
N VAL A 162 5.01 21.11 -8.56
CA VAL A 162 5.84 20.46 -7.56
C VAL A 162 7.13 19.94 -8.20
N ASN A 163 8.28 20.27 -7.61
CA ASN A 163 9.57 19.72 -8.01
C ASN A 163 9.92 18.43 -7.27
N SER A 164 9.74 18.43 -5.95
CA SER A 164 10.17 17.35 -5.08
C SER A 164 9.32 17.25 -3.83
N ILE A 165 9.19 16.03 -3.30
CA ILE A 165 8.50 15.72 -2.05
C ILE A 165 9.40 14.82 -1.19
N GLU A 166 9.67 15.29 0.02
CA GLU A 166 10.23 14.47 1.10
C GLU A 166 9.11 14.02 2.04
N THR A 167 9.02 12.72 2.35
CA THR A 167 8.02 12.19 3.29
C THR A 167 8.66 11.69 4.57
N TYR A 168 7.99 11.90 5.70
CA TYR A 168 8.46 11.53 7.04
C TYR A 168 7.38 10.75 7.78
N LEU A 169 7.50 9.43 7.79
CA LEU A 169 6.62 8.52 8.52
C LEU A 169 6.99 8.48 10.00
N ASN A 170 6.00 8.63 10.87
CA ASN A 170 6.10 8.46 12.31
C ASN A 170 4.98 7.54 12.80
N THR A 171 5.31 6.63 13.70
CA THR A 171 4.36 5.71 14.36
C THR A 171 4.64 5.68 15.85
N TRP A 172 3.60 5.74 16.67
CA TRP A 172 3.74 5.66 18.13
C TRP A 172 2.52 5.02 18.77
N VAL A 173 2.73 4.45 19.97
CA VAL A 173 1.64 3.94 20.82
C VAL A 173 1.37 4.98 21.90
N THR A 174 0.09 5.30 22.13
CA THR A 174 -0.33 6.33 23.11
C THR A 174 -0.30 5.84 24.56
N THR A 175 -0.22 4.52 24.76
CA THR A 175 -0.15 3.88 26.08
C THR A 175 1.21 3.18 26.28
N LYS A 176 1.55 2.87 27.54
CA LYS A 176 2.79 2.17 27.90
C LYS A 176 2.69 0.64 27.71
N VAL A 177 1.83 0.18 26.82
CA VAL A 177 1.61 -1.25 26.58
C VAL A 177 2.75 -1.79 25.73
N SER A 178 3.36 -2.89 26.17
CA SER A 178 4.40 -3.60 25.43
C SER A 178 3.85 -4.88 24.79
N GLY A 179 4.38 -5.21 23.62
CA GLY A 179 4.02 -6.42 22.88
C GLY A 179 4.37 -6.31 21.41
N ALA A 180 3.98 -7.33 20.66
CA ALA A 180 4.13 -7.31 19.21
C ALA A 180 3.33 -6.15 18.62
N LEU A 181 3.91 -5.50 17.61
CA LEU A 181 3.27 -4.47 16.79
C LEU A 181 2.84 -5.06 15.44
N ILE A 182 3.51 -6.13 15.01
CA ILE A 182 3.38 -6.71 13.67
C ILE A 182 3.17 -8.21 13.79
N HIS A 183 2.28 -8.77 12.96
CA HIS A 183 2.01 -10.19 12.86
C HIS A 183 3.06 -10.86 11.96
N TYR A 184 3.35 -12.13 12.23
CA TYR A 184 4.33 -12.97 11.54
C TYR A 184 4.23 -12.90 10.00
N GLY A 185 3.03 -12.88 9.42
CA GLY A 185 2.87 -12.86 7.96
C GLY A 185 3.46 -11.62 7.27
N THR A 186 3.38 -10.45 7.93
CA THR A 186 4.03 -9.22 7.43
C THR A 186 5.54 -9.34 7.52
N TYR A 187 6.05 -9.94 8.60
CA TYR A 187 7.48 -10.18 8.78
C TYR A 187 8.05 -11.18 7.76
N GLU A 188 7.32 -12.26 7.50
CA GLU A 188 7.66 -13.23 6.46
C GLU A 188 7.74 -12.56 5.08
N SER A 189 6.77 -11.71 4.75
CA SER A 189 6.78 -10.93 3.50
C SER A 189 8.00 -9.99 3.43
N ALA A 190 8.36 -9.33 4.53
CA ALA A 190 9.55 -8.46 4.58
C ALA A 190 10.87 -9.25 4.37
N ILE A 191 10.99 -10.45 4.94
CA ILE A 191 12.17 -11.32 4.77
C ILE A 191 12.37 -11.63 3.29
N TYR A 192 11.30 -12.08 2.62
CA TYR A 192 11.35 -12.43 1.21
C TYR A 192 11.46 -11.20 0.30
N GLY A 193 10.92 -10.05 0.70
CA GLY A 193 11.14 -8.78 0.01
C GLY A 193 12.62 -8.40 -0.04
N ILE A 194 13.35 -8.50 1.06
CA ILE A 194 14.79 -8.24 1.11
C ILE A 194 15.59 -9.27 0.34
N ALA A 195 15.26 -10.56 0.48
CA ALA A 195 15.98 -11.65 -0.20
C ALA A 195 16.03 -11.46 -1.73
N ASN A 196 14.98 -10.86 -2.31
CA ASN A 196 14.83 -10.71 -3.76
C ASN A 196 14.97 -9.25 -4.25
N PHE A 197 15.42 -8.34 -3.38
CA PHE A 197 15.55 -6.91 -3.72
C PHE A 197 16.49 -6.65 -4.91
N HIS A 198 17.50 -7.50 -5.11
CA HIS A 198 18.47 -7.39 -6.20
C HIS A 198 17.84 -7.52 -7.60
N GLU A 199 16.69 -8.19 -7.73
CA GLU A 199 15.96 -8.36 -8.99
C GLU A 199 15.32 -7.06 -9.48
N LEU A 200 15.07 -6.09 -8.59
CA LEU A 200 14.40 -4.84 -8.93
C LEU A 200 15.13 -4.03 -10.00
N ARG A 201 16.47 -4.09 -10.03
CA ARG A 201 17.26 -3.35 -11.02
C ARG A 201 16.96 -3.82 -12.44
N GLU A 202 17.01 -5.13 -12.66
CA GLU A 202 16.72 -5.72 -13.97
C GLU A 202 15.26 -5.50 -14.34
N LEU A 203 14.35 -5.74 -13.39
CA LEU A 203 12.91 -5.56 -13.59
C LEU A 203 12.55 -4.15 -14.05
N ARG A 204 13.12 -3.12 -13.40
CA ARG A 204 12.91 -1.70 -13.77
C ARG A 204 13.49 -1.35 -15.12
N SER A 205 14.61 -1.96 -15.52
CA SER A 205 15.17 -1.74 -16.86
C SER A 205 14.25 -2.25 -17.97
N LYS A 206 13.51 -3.32 -17.72
CA LYS A 206 12.51 -3.88 -18.65
C LYS A 206 11.19 -3.10 -18.64
N LEU A 207 10.71 -2.71 -17.46
CA LEU A 207 9.48 -1.92 -17.31
C LEU A 207 9.62 -0.51 -17.90
N TYR A 208 10.79 0.09 -17.76
CA TYR A 208 11.01 1.50 -18.02
C TYR A 208 12.19 1.69 -18.97
N PRO A 209 12.07 1.28 -20.24
CA PRO A 209 13.13 1.48 -21.23
C PRO A 209 13.38 2.97 -21.48
N GLU A 210 12.34 3.79 -21.40
CA GLU A 210 12.42 5.24 -21.53
C GLU A 210 12.68 5.92 -20.18
N ARG A 211 13.62 6.86 -20.19
CA ARG A 211 13.96 7.65 -19.00
C ARG A 211 12.96 8.79 -18.82
N LEU A 212 12.61 9.06 -17.56
CA LEU A 212 11.93 10.31 -17.20
C LEU A 212 12.80 11.53 -17.56
N PRO A 213 12.19 12.70 -17.75
CA PRO A 213 12.92 13.94 -17.99
C PRO A 213 14.01 14.19 -16.95
N GLN A 214 15.04 14.92 -17.36
CA GLN A 214 16.07 15.35 -16.42
C GLN A 214 15.47 16.36 -15.43
N PHE A 215 15.49 16.01 -14.15
CA PHE A 215 15.01 16.89 -13.10
C PHE A 215 16.02 18.02 -12.81
N TRP A 216 15.48 19.23 -12.69
CA TRP A 216 16.17 20.39 -12.14
C TRP A 216 15.19 21.23 -11.30
N PRO A 217 15.58 21.67 -10.08
CA PRO A 217 16.76 21.21 -9.36
C PRO A 217 16.61 19.76 -8.90
N LYS A 218 17.74 19.04 -8.79
CA LYS A 218 17.73 17.64 -8.32
C LYS A 218 17.48 17.59 -6.81
N LEU A 219 16.56 16.74 -6.39
CA LEU A 219 16.38 16.39 -4.98
C LEU A 219 17.64 15.64 -4.51
N LYS A 220 18.36 16.23 -3.55
CA LYS A 220 19.49 15.57 -2.90
C LYS A 220 18.96 14.76 -1.71
N PRO A 221 19.12 13.43 -1.69
CA PRO A 221 18.76 12.64 -0.52
C PRO A 221 19.55 13.16 0.69
N ARG A 222 18.88 13.22 1.83
CA ARG A 222 19.56 13.53 3.09
C ARG A 222 20.46 12.36 3.49
N GLY A 223 21.43 12.64 4.36
CA GLY A 223 22.30 11.62 4.93
C GLY A 223 21.50 10.48 5.57
N PHE A 224 22.14 9.31 5.68
CA PHE A 224 21.52 8.09 6.23
C PHE A 224 20.79 8.32 7.55
N LEU A 225 21.32 9.21 8.38
CA LEU A 225 20.71 9.70 9.61
C LEU A 225 20.72 11.22 9.63
N HIS A 226 19.58 11.85 9.90
CA HIS A 226 19.48 13.31 10.00
C HIS A 226 18.31 13.76 10.89
N LYS A 227 18.27 15.06 11.21
CA LYS A 227 17.07 15.74 11.75
C LYS A 227 16.43 16.58 10.66
N SER A 228 15.10 16.73 10.72
CA SER A 228 14.35 17.59 9.80
C SER A 228 13.48 18.56 10.60
N PRO A 229 13.34 19.83 10.18
CA PRO A 229 12.47 20.79 10.88
C PRO A 229 10.98 20.41 10.83
N ILE A 230 10.60 19.48 9.96
CA ILE A 230 9.21 19.03 9.78
C ILE A 230 8.93 17.65 10.42
N SER A 231 9.89 17.09 11.16
CA SER A 231 9.75 15.80 11.83
C SER A 231 10.35 15.84 13.24
N GLU A 232 9.60 15.37 14.23
CA GLU A 232 10.07 15.31 15.62
C GLU A 232 10.92 14.06 15.89
N GLY A 233 12.25 14.21 15.78
CA GLY A 233 13.20 13.15 16.13
C GLY A 233 14.31 13.00 15.11
N TRP A 234 14.76 11.76 14.96
CA TRP A 234 15.81 11.36 14.03
C TRP A 234 15.23 10.54 12.89
N SER A 235 15.58 10.92 11.67
CA SER A 235 15.03 10.36 10.45
C SER A 235 16.09 9.58 9.68
N MET A 236 15.68 8.45 9.11
CA MET A 236 16.50 7.62 8.22
C MET A 236 15.67 7.12 7.03
N VAL A 237 16.33 6.64 5.99
CA VAL A 237 15.66 6.18 4.76
C VAL A 237 14.69 5.05 5.08
N PHE A 238 13.45 5.17 4.59
CA PHE A 238 12.45 4.12 4.74
C PHE A 238 12.67 3.01 3.70
N PRO A 239 12.94 1.76 4.13
CA PRO A 239 13.27 0.66 3.23
C PRO A 239 12.03 -0.07 2.64
N GLY A 240 10.83 0.48 2.79
CA GLY A 240 9.57 -0.12 2.34
C GLY A 240 9.17 0.20 0.90
N SER A 241 7.93 -0.18 0.55
CA SER A 241 7.36 -0.05 -0.79
C SER A 241 6.98 1.36 -1.20
N ASP A 242 6.74 2.28 -0.26
CA ASP A 242 6.26 3.64 -0.48
C ASP A 242 6.92 4.34 -1.67
N ARG A 243 8.25 4.42 -1.66
CA ARG A 243 9.01 5.11 -2.71
C ARG A 243 8.84 4.42 -4.06
N SER A 244 8.77 3.09 -4.07
CA SER A 244 8.55 2.31 -5.29
C SER A 244 7.20 2.62 -5.91
N VAL A 245 6.15 2.61 -5.10
CA VAL A 245 4.78 2.84 -5.55
C VAL A 245 4.58 4.31 -5.95
N ALA A 246 5.10 5.26 -5.16
CA ALA A 246 5.06 6.68 -5.50
C ALA A 246 5.75 6.97 -6.84
N LEU A 247 6.91 6.38 -7.11
CA LEU A 247 7.60 6.57 -8.40
C LEU A 247 6.83 5.97 -9.58
N ARG A 248 6.11 4.86 -9.37
CA ARG A 248 5.19 4.30 -10.37
C ARG A 248 4.05 5.27 -10.67
N THR A 249 3.44 5.85 -9.63
CA THR A 249 2.42 6.91 -9.78
C THR A 249 2.95 8.10 -10.57
N GLN A 250 4.10 8.66 -10.17
CA GLN A 250 4.66 9.84 -10.84
C GLN A 250 5.01 9.58 -12.30
N ARG A 251 5.53 8.38 -12.62
CA ARG A 251 5.76 7.98 -14.01
C ARG A 251 4.46 7.87 -14.79
N PHE A 252 3.43 7.21 -14.24
CA PHE A 252 2.14 7.10 -14.90
C PHE A 252 1.53 8.47 -15.22
N LEU A 253 1.54 9.40 -14.25
CA LEU A 253 1.02 10.75 -14.45
C LEU A 253 1.78 11.51 -15.55
N TYR A 254 3.10 11.32 -15.62
CA TYR A 254 3.91 11.89 -16.69
C TYR A 254 3.59 11.26 -18.05
N GLU A 255 3.58 9.95 -18.17
CA GLU A 255 3.36 9.27 -19.45
C GLU A 255 1.95 9.57 -19.99
N LYS A 256 0.94 9.51 -19.11
CA LYS A 256 -0.48 9.65 -19.46
C LYS A 256 -0.95 11.09 -19.61
N TYR A 257 -0.57 11.97 -18.68
CA TYR A 257 -1.10 13.34 -18.60
C TYR A 257 -0.06 14.41 -18.90
N LYS A 258 1.18 14.01 -19.17
CA LYS A 258 2.32 14.92 -19.28
C LYS A 258 2.46 15.80 -18.04
N GLN A 259 2.01 15.33 -16.87
CA GLN A 259 2.26 16.05 -15.63
C GLN A 259 3.73 15.88 -15.24
N ARG A 260 4.42 16.98 -14.89
CA ARG A 260 5.79 16.90 -14.39
C ARG A 260 5.86 15.93 -13.19
N PRO A 261 6.71 14.89 -13.23
CA PRO A 261 6.84 13.97 -12.12
C PRO A 261 7.53 14.66 -10.93
N ALA A 262 6.97 14.52 -9.73
CA ALA A 262 7.67 14.92 -8.52
C ALA A 262 8.80 13.94 -8.20
N GLN A 263 9.95 14.47 -7.79
CA GLN A 263 11.02 13.66 -7.20
C GLN A 263 10.61 13.26 -5.78
N VAL A 264 10.63 11.97 -5.46
CA VAL A 264 10.17 11.48 -4.15
C VAL A 264 11.31 10.82 -3.37
N GLN A 265 11.45 11.22 -2.11
CA GLN A 265 12.28 10.54 -1.13
C GLN A 265 11.50 10.31 0.17
N THR A 266 11.55 9.08 0.67
CA THR A 266 10.78 8.67 1.85
C THR A 266 11.72 8.35 3.01
N TYR A 267 11.31 8.77 4.20
CA TYR A 267 12.02 8.58 5.45
C TYR A 267 11.04 8.13 6.53
N PHE A 268 11.56 7.49 7.57
CA PHE A 268 10.84 7.27 8.82
C PHE A 268 11.59 7.90 9.98
N THR A 269 10.85 8.35 10.99
CA THR A 269 11.33 9.13 12.12
C THR A 269 11.15 8.35 13.41
N LEU A 270 12.21 8.30 14.21
CA LEU A 270 12.22 7.74 15.56
C LEU A 270 12.52 8.85 16.57
N LYS A 271 11.86 8.81 17.73
CA LYS A 271 11.96 9.88 18.74
C LYS A 271 13.36 10.06 19.34
N SER A 272 14.15 8.98 19.42
CA SER A 272 15.46 9.00 20.10
C SER A 272 16.57 8.43 19.23
N LEU A 273 17.79 8.95 19.42
CA LEU A 273 18.99 8.44 18.75
C LEU A 273 19.26 6.98 19.14
N PHE A 274 18.97 6.62 20.40
CA PHE A 274 19.09 5.25 20.88
C PHE A 274 18.18 4.29 20.08
N SER A 275 16.92 4.67 19.86
CA SER A 275 15.98 3.91 19.02
C SER A 275 16.48 3.75 17.59
N VAL A 276 17.11 4.78 17.01
CA VAL A 276 17.71 4.68 15.68
C VAL A 276 18.85 3.66 15.68
N LEU A 277 19.77 3.75 16.64
CA LEU A 277 20.91 2.84 16.71
C LEU A 277 20.46 1.39 16.88
N THR A 278 19.49 1.14 17.75
CA THR A 278 18.94 -0.22 17.92
C THR A 278 18.24 -0.69 16.65
N THR A 279 17.38 0.11 16.03
CA THR A 279 16.73 -0.23 14.75
C THR A 279 17.75 -0.48 13.64
N ALA A 280 18.84 0.29 13.56
CA ALA A 280 19.89 0.10 12.57
C ALA A 280 20.64 -1.23 12.79
N ILE A 281 20.94 -1.60 14.05
CA ILE A 281 21.58 -2.88 14.39
C ILE A 281 20.67 -4.06 14.03
N PHE A 282 19.43 -4.06 14.51
CA PHE A 282 18.46 -5.12 14.20
C PHE A 282 18.16 -5.18 12.70
N GLY A 283 18.06 -4.04 12.03
CA GLY A 283 17.89 -3.94 10.58
C GLY A 283 19.07 -4.53 9.80
N LEU A 284 20.31 -4.28 10.23
CA LEU A 284 21.49 -4.86 9.60
C LEU A 284 21.53 -6.38 9.76
N ILE A 285 21.26 -6.88 10.98
CA ILE A 285 21.15 -8.32 11.26
C ILE A 285 20.07 -8.94 10.38
N PHE A 286 18.89 -8.32 10.33
CA PHE A 286 17.77 -8.76 9.53
C PHE A 286 18.12 -8.86 8.03
N VAL A 287 18.75 -7.82 7.47
CA VAL A 287 19.17 -7.81 6.06
C VAL A 287 20.22 -8.88 5.79
N MET A 288 21.22 -9.03 6.66
CA MET A 288 22.28 -10.03 6.50
C MET A 288 21.73 -11.46 6.55
N LEU A 289 20.85 -11.75 7.50
CA LEU A 289 20.24 -13.08 7.64
C LEU A 289 19.24 -13.37 6.51
N SER A 290 18.51 -12.37 6.01
CA SER A 290 17.52 -12.57 4.94
C SER A 290 18.15 -13.00 3.60
N LYS A 291 19.43 -12.71 3.38
CA LYS A 291 20.15 -13.06 2.13
C LYS A 291 20.37 -14.56 1.97
N TYR A 292 20.58 -15.29 3.06
CA TYR A 292 20.92 -16.71 3.02
C TYR A 292 19.77 -17.58 3.51
N GLU A 293 19.60 -18.77 2.93
CA GLU A 293 18.49 -19.66 3.28
C GLU A 293 18.50 -20.06 4.76
N PHE A 294 19.67 -20.43 5.29
CA PHE A 294 19.84 -20.72 6.71
C PHE A 294 19.42 -19.53 7.60
N GLY A 295 19.83 -18.31 7.23
CA GLY A 295 19.48 -17.10 7.96
C GLY A 295 17.97 -16.80 7.90
N ARG A 296 17.33 -16.94 6.73
CA ARG A 296 15.87 -16.85 6.59
C ARG A 296 15.15 -17.85 7.47
N ASN A 297 15.58 -19.11 7.47
CA ASN A 297 14.98 -20.15 8.30
C ASN A 297 15.08 -19.79 9.79
N LEU A 298 16.18 -19.17 10.21
CA LEU A 298 16.36 -18.72 11.59
C LEU A 298 15.41 -17.57 11.96
N LEU A 299 15.29 -16.55 11.08
CA LEU A 299 14.36 -15.43 11.25
C LEU A 299 12.91 -15.93 11.34
N LEU A 300 12.51 -16.82 10.42
CA LEU A 300 11.15 -17.38 10.35
C LEU A 300 10.85 -18.30 11.55
N LYS A 301 11.84 -19.03 12.06
CA LYS A 301 11.67 -19.93 13.21
C LYS A 301 11.55 -19.17 14.53
N TYR A 302 12.31 -18.09 14.71
CA TYR A 302 12.37 -17.32 15.97
C TYR A 302 12.04 -15.83 15.80
N PRO A 303 10.86 -15.48 15.26
CA PRO A 303 10.52 -14.10 14.91
C PRO A 303 10.52 -13.16 16.12
N THR A 304 10.03 -13.62 17.27
CA THR A 304 10.00 -12.83 18.52
C THR A 304 11.39 -12.47 19.01
N PHE A 305 12.35 -13.41 18.90
CA PHE A 305 13.73 -13.18 19.32
C PHE A 305 14.44 -12.17 18.40
N PHE A 306 14.38 -12.40 17.08
CA PHE A 306 15.04 -11.54 16.09
C PHE A 306 14.39 -10.16 15.90
N SER A 307 13.19 -9.97 16.44
CA SER A 307 12.49 -8.67 16.46
C SER A 307 12.51 -7.99 17.83
N GLY A 308 13.15 -8.57 18.85
CA GLY A 308 13.11 -8.01 20.21
C GLY A 308 11.69 -7.92 20.80
N GLY A 309 10.79 -8.82 20.39
CA GLY A 309 9.39 -8.86 20.83
C GLY A 309 8.40 -8.08 19.99
N TYR A 310 8.84 -7.34 18.96
CA TYR A 310 7.94 -6.53 18.11
C TYR A 310 7.13 -7.36 17.10
N ILE A 311 7.49 -8.62 16.87
CA ILE A 311 6.80 -9.53 15.95
C ILE A 311 6.41 -10.84 16.66
N SER A 312 5.18 -11.31 16.42
CA SER A 312 4.67 -12.59 16.95
C SER A 312 3.73 -13.29 15.97
N ARG A 313 3.44 -14.57 16.21
CA ARG A 313 2.46 -15.35 15.41
C ARG A 313 1.02 -15.06 15.82
N GLU A 314 0.83 -14.60 17.04
CA GLU A 314 -0.45 -14.17 17.59
C GLU A 314 -0.83 -12.77 17.10
N GLY A 315 0.17 -11.98 16.67
CA GLY A 315 -0.01 -10.58 16.29
C GLY A 315 -0.11 -9.63 17.50
N PRO A 316 -0.33 -8.33 17.23
CA PRO A 316 -0.58 -7.33 18.26
C PRO A 316 -1.87 -7.60 19.04
N LYS A 317 -1.86 -7.20 20.31
CA LYS A 317 -3.07 -7.20 21.16
C LYS A 317 -4.03 -6.08 20.70
N PRO A 318 -5.35 -6.23 20.87
CA PRO A 318 -6.32 -5.18 20.53
C PRO A 318 -5.99 -3.82 21.16
N GLU A 319 -5.59 -3.81 22.44
CA GLU A 319 -5.19 -2.59 23.14
C GLU A 319 -4.01 -1.86 22.47
N ILE A 320 -3.05 -2.59 21.90
CA ILE A 320 -1.93 -2.00 21.16
C ILE A 320 -2.45 -1.36 19.88
N LEU A 321 -3.31 -2.07 19.13
CA LEU A 321 -3.89 -1.57 17.87
C LEU A 321 -4.69 -0.28 18.09
N ASP A 322 -5.61 -0.31 19.06
CA ASP A 322 -6.50 0.81 19.40
C ASP A 322 -5.73 2.07 19.84
N ASN A 323 -4.51 1.88 20.37
CA ASN A 323 -3.63 2.95 20.85
C ASN A 323 -2.47 3.27 19.89
N THR A 324 -2.35 2.57 18.76
CA THR A 324 -1.32 2.89 17.77
C THR A 324 -1.80 4.04 16.89
N ARG A 325 -0.91 4.99 16.65
CA ARG A 325 -1.12 6.19 15.83
C ARG A 325 -0.03 6.27 14.78
N PHE A 326 -0.35 6.90 13.66
CA PHE A 326 0.62 7.23 12.65
C PHE A 326 0.43 8.65 12.12
N SER A 327 1.51 9.20 11.58
CA SER A 327 1.45 10.33 10.69
C SER A 327 2.53 10.26 9.63
N ILE A 328 2.23 10.74 8.43
CA ILE A 328 3.21 11.01 7.38
C ILE A 328 3.17 12.51 7.11
N THR A 329 4.28 13.20 7.34
CA THR A 329 4.44 14.61 6.97
C THR A 329 5.11 14.70 5.61
N PHE A 330 4.58 15.51 4.71
CA PHE A 330 5.09 15.72 3.36
C PHE A 330 5.61 17.15 3.27
N LYS A 331 6.87 17.30 2.85
CA LYS A 331 7.42 18.60 2.45
C LYS A 331 7.56 18.62 0.94
N ALA A 332 6.75 19.43 0.29
CA ALA A 332 6.84 19.71 -1.14
C ALA A 332 7.59 21.02 -1.37
N ASP A 333 8.58 20.99 -2.27
CA ASP A 333 9.24 22.17 -2.81
C ASP A 333 8.89 22.27 -4.30
N GLY A 334 8.61 23.49 -4.77
CA GLY A 334 8.22 23.74 -6.16
C GLY A 334 8.03 25.22 -6.46
N TRP A 335 7.27 25.50 -7.51
CA TRP A 335 7.02 26.85 -8.00
C TRP A 335 5.55 27.24 -7.88
N THR A 336 5.28 28.52 -7.62
CA THR A 336 3.93 29.09 -7.73
C THR A 336 3.43 29.04 -9.17
N GLU A 337 4.35 29.18 -10.13
CA GLU A 337 4.07 29.12 -11.55
C GLU A 337 3.91 27.68 -12.05
N ARG A 338 3.04 27.50 -13.04
CA ARG A 338 2.98 26.29 -13.86
C ARG A 338 3.55 26.61 -15.23
N LEU A 339 4.37 25.71 -15.74
CA LEU A 339 4.87 25.80 -17.10
C LEU A 339 3.72 25.54 -18.09
N VAL A 340 3.84 26.16 -19.27
CA VAL A 340 2.85 26.01 -20.33
C VAL A 340 2.99 24.63 -20.95
N GLU A 341 4.22 24.26 -21.33
CA GLU A 341 4.52 22.91 -21.79
C GLU A 341 5.27 22.12 -20.70
N PRO A 342 4.90 20.85 -20.44
CA PRO A 342 5.58 20.00 -19.46
C PRO A 342 7.07 19.74 -19.71
N THR A 343 7.52 20.00 -20.94
CA THR A 343 8.93 19.90 -21.34
C THR A 343 9.72 21.17 -21.09
N ASP A 344 9.05 22.28 -20.81
CA ASP A 344 9.71 23.53 -20.48
C ASP A 344 10.50 23.38 -19.18
N LYS A 345 11.44 24.28 -18.96
CA LYS A 345 12.28 24.28 -17.77
C LYS A 345 12.00 25.53 -16.97
N HIS A 346 11.90 25.34 -15.66
CA HIS A 346 12.04 26.46 -14.74
C HIS A 346 13.49 26.94 -14.78
N ASP A 347 13.66 28.25 -14.91
CA ASP A 347 14.99 28.90 -14.91
C ASP A 347 15.38 29.40 -13.51
N LYS A 348 14.43 29.41 -12.57
CA LYS A 348 14.61 29.88 -11.19
C LYS A 348 14.48 28.72 -10.21
N LEU A 349 15.14 28.84 -9.06
CA LEU A 349 14.95 27.89 -7.97
C LEU A 349 13.49 27.88 -7.47
N PRO A 350 13.00 26.75 -6.92
CA PRO A 350 11.71 26.66 -6.27
C PRO A 350 11.47 27.83 -5.30
N ASN A 351 10.32 28.50 -5.46
CA ASN A 351 9.90 29.67 -4.67
C ASN A 351 8.71 29.36 -3.74
N LYS A 352 8.31 28.09 -3.63
CA LYS A 352 7.18 27.66 -2.82
C LYS A 352 7.48 26.39 -2.05
N VAL A 353 7.13 26.38 -0.77
CA VAL A 353 7.19 25.22 0.11
C VAL A 353 5.80 24.95 0.68
N MET A 354 5.34 23.71 0.59
CA MET A 354 4.10 23.27 1.20
C MET A 354 4.36 22.10 2.14
N ILE A 355 3.75 22.17 3.33
CA ILE A 355 3.73 21.06 4.27
C ILE A 355 2.29 20.54 4.33
N THR A 356 2.12 19.26 4.04
CA THR A 356 0.87 18.54 4.27
C THR A 356 1.12 17.37 5.22
N LYS A 357 0.04 16.80 5.74
CA LYS A 357 0.11 15.68 6.65
C LYS A 357 -1.02 14.71 6.40
N VAL A 358 -0.71 13.42 6.49
CA VAL A 358 -1.69 12.35 6.56
C VAL A 358 -1.57 11.70 7.94
N SER A 359 -2.68 11.50 8.65
CA SER A 359 -2.65 10.90 9.99
C SER A 359 -3.85 10.01 10.27
N GLY A 360 -3.68 9.07 11.18
CA GLY A 360 -4.74 8.14 11.56
C GLY A 360 -4.35 7.21 12.71
N THR A 361 -5.18 6.20 12.93
CA THR A 361 -5.03 5.18 13.98
C THR A 361 -4.85 3.80 13.36
N ASP A 362 -4.38 2.82 14.15
CA ASP A 362 -4.25 1.42 13.75
C ASP A 362 -3.74 1.21 12.30
N PRO A 363 -2.50 1.63 12.00
CA PRO A 363 -1.96 1.56 10.65
C PRO A 363 -1.91 0.12 10.12
N ALA A 364 -1.53 -0.84 10.96
CA ALA A 364 -1.13 -2.17 10.52
C ALA A 364 -2.31 -3.04 10.05
N TYR A 365 -3.51 -2.91 10.64
CA TYR A 365 -4.65 -3.78 10.29
C TYR A 365 -5.94 -3.02 10.09
N GLY A 366 -6.40 -2.22 11.06
CA GLY A 366 -7.66 -1.47 10.96
C GLY A 366 -7.67 -0.53 9.77
N ALA A 367 -6.79 0.49 9.77
CA ALA A 367 -6.72 1.46 8.69
C ALA A 367 -6.29 0.80 7.36
N THR A 368 -5.41 -0.20 7.41
CA THR A 368 -5.06 -1.01 6.22
C THR A 368 -6.28 -1.66 5.58
N CYS A 369 -7.17 -2.28 6.36
CA CYS A 369 -8.36 -2.95 5.83
C CYS A 369 -9.42 -1.96 5.35
N VAL A 370 -9.53 -0.78 6.00
CA VAL A 370 -10.35 0.32 5.52
C VAL A 370 -9.87 0.81 4.15
N MET A 371 -8.58 1.08 4.00
CA MET A 371 -7.99 1.50 2.71
C MET A 371 -8.20 0.44 1.63
N LEU A 372 -8.01 -0.83 1.97
CA LEU A 372 -8.15 -1.95 1.04
C LEU A 372 -9.56 -2.07 0.50
N LEU A 373 -10.55 -2.04 1.38
CA LEU A 373 -11.95 -2.19 0.98
C LEU A 373 -12.50 -0.92 0.33
N LEU A 374 -12.12 0.27 0.79
CA LEU A 374 -12.50 1.50 0.08
C LEU A 374 -11.88 1.56 -1.32
N SER A 375 -10.68 1.01 -1.53
CA SER A 375 -10.11 0.86 -2.88
C SER A 375 -10.96 -0.05 -3.76
N ALA A 376 -11.39 -1.22 -3.25
CA ALA A 376 -12.30 -2.10 -3.97
C ALA A 376 -13.64 -1.43 -4.30
N ILE A 377 -14.23 -0.72 -3.34
CA ILE A 377 -15.50 -0.01 -3.50
C ILE A 377 -15.37 1.14 -4.50
N THR A 378 -14.24 1.85 -4.49
CA THR A 378 -13.96 2.93 -5.44
C THR A 378 -13.91 2.40 -6.87
N ILE A 379 -13.29 1.25 -7.12
CA ILE A 379 -13.30 0.60 -8.44
C ILE A 379 -14.74 0.34 -8.90
N LEU A 380 -15.61 -0.14 -8.01
CA LEU A 380 -16.99 -0.45 -8.36
C LEU A 380 -17.86 0.77 -8.62
N LYS A 381 -17.65 1.86 -7.89
CA LYS A 381 -18.53 3.04 -7.91
C LYS A 381 -18.04 4.15 -8.83
N GLU A 382 -16.74 4.21 -9.12
CA GLU A 382 -16.10 5.32 -9.81
C GLU A 382 -15.11 4.84 -10.88
N SER A 383 -15.38 3.70 -11.52
CA SER A 383 -14.54 3.18 -12.61
C SER A 383 -14.42 4.17 -13.78
N ASP A 384 -15.42 5.02 -14.00
CA ASP A 384 -15.42 6.12 -14.97
C ASP A 384 -14.37 7.19 -14.67
N LYS A 385 -13.92 7.30 -13.42
CA LYS A 385 -12.88 8.25 -12.99
C LYS A 385 -11.50 7.63 -12.89
N ILE A 386 -11.38 6.30 -12.95
CA ILE A 386 -10.10 5.60 -12.99
C ILE A 386 -9.54 5.74 -14.42
N PRO A 387 -8.27 6.16 -14.57
CA PRO A 387 -7.71 6.30 -15.90
C PRO A 387 -7.54 4.96 -16.57
N VAL A 388 -7.77 4.94 -17.90
CA VAL A 388 -7.72 3.77 -18.79
C VAL A 388 -8.72 2.68 -18.46
N THR A 389 -8.96 1.76 -19.40
CA THR A 389 -9.84 0.61 -19.21
C THR A 389 -8.98 -0.58 -18.79
N GLY A 390 -8.88 -0.82 -17.48
CA GLY A 390 -8.05 -1.88 -16.91
C GLY A 390 -6.55 -1.58 -16.86
N GLY A 391 -5.76 -2.57 -16.43
CA GLY A 391 -4.31 -2.47 -16.29
C GLY A 391 -3.80 -2.68 -14.87
N VAL A 392 -2.47 -2.68 -14.70
CA VAL A 392 -1.80 -2.84 -13.40
C VAL A 392 -1.32 -1.46 -12.93
N LEU A 393 -2.08 -0.85 -12.03
CA LEU A 393 -1.89 0.53 -11.58
C LEU A 393 -1.34 0.60 -10.15
N SER A 394 -0.69 1.70 -9.81
CA SER A 394 -0.52 2.12 -8.41
C SER A 394 -1.79 2.82 -7.91
N ALA A 395 -1.98 2.89 -6.60
CA ALA A 395 -3.15 3.53 -6.01
C ALA A 395 -3.27 5.01 -6.41
N GLY A 396 -2.17 5.77 -6.39
CA GLY A 396 -2.15 7.16 -6.83
C GLY A 396 -2.42 7.31 -8.33
N ALA A 397 -1.98 6.36 -9.16
CA ALA A 397 -2.34 6.36 -10.58
C ALA A 397 -3.83 6.09 -10.79
N ALA A 398 -4.40 5.11 -10.08
CA ALA A 398 -5.79 4.72 -10.23
C ALA A 398 -6.78 5.75 -9.63
N PHE A 399 -6.49 6.27 -8.45
CA PHE A 399 -7.47 6.97 -7.62
C PHE A 399 -7.25 8.49 -7.52
N ASN A 400 -6.33 9.09 -8.30
CA ASN A 400 -6.09 10.53 -8.22
C ASN A 400 -7.28 11.43 -8.59
N LYS A 401 -8.30 10.90 -9.26
CA LYS A 401 -9.51 11.63 -9.66
C LYS A 401 -10.79 11.11 -8.99
N THR A 402 -10.69 10.16 -8.07
CA THR A 402 -11.84 9.54 -7.40
C THR A 402 -12.10 10.18 -6.03
N SER A 403 -13.20 9.82 -5.39
CA SER A 403 -13.52 10.27 -4.03
C SER A 403 -12.81 9.49 -2.92
N LEU A 404 -11.83 8.63 -3.24
CA LEU A 404 -11.19 7.76 -2.24
C LEU A 404 -10.57 8.54 -1.08
N ILE A 405 -9.91 9.68 -1.33
CA ILE A 405 -9.37 10.53 -0.26
C ILE A 405 -10.48 11.03 0.67
N ASP A 406 -11.62 11.46 0.11
CA ASP A 406 -12.75 11.95 0.91
C ASP A 406 -13.40 10.82 1.74
N GLU A 407 -13.51 9.61 1.18
CA GLU A 407 -14.00 8.44 1.91
C GLU A 407 -13.04 8.01 3.03
N LEU A 408 -11.72 8.14 2.82
CA LEU A 408 -10.72 7.90 3.86
C LEU A 408 -10.83 8.92 5.00
N ILE A 409 -11.08 10.20 4.69
CA ILE A 409 -11.33 11.25 5.69
C ILE A 409 -12.56 10.92 6.53
N LYS A 410 -13.65 10.42 5.92
CA LYS A 410 -14.85 9.96 6.65
C LYS A 410 -14.59 8.75 7.56
N LYS A 411 -13.45 8.07 7.39
CA LYS A 411 -13.00 6.92 8.19
C LYS A 411 -11.78 7.26 9.04
N ASP A 412 -11.71 8.50 9.51
CA ASP A 412 -10.70 9.01 10.46
C ASP A 412 -9.25 8.98 9.96
N ILE A 413 -9.03 8.85 8.65
CA ILE A 413 -7.71 9.03 8.02
C ILE A 413 -7.66 10.45 7.48
N LYS A 414 -7.03 11.35 8.23
CA LYS A 414 -7.01 12.78 7.95
C LYS A 414 -5.97 13.11 6.89
N PHE A 415 -6.34 13.99 5.95
CA PHE A 415 -5.45 14.63 5.00
C PHE A 415 -5.55 16.15 5.21
N GLU A 416 -4.45 16.81 5.53
CA GLU A 416 -4.46 18.22 5.94
C GLU A 416 -3.29 19.01 5.33
N VAL A 417 -3.54 20.28 5.00
CA VAL A 417 -2.49 21.25 4.68
C VAL A 417 -2.07 21.89 6.00
N VAL A 418 -0.80 21.75 6.36
CA VAL A 418 -0.21 22.29 7.59
C VAL A 418 0.30 23.71 7.37
N SER A 419 1.00 23.94 6.25
CA SER A 419 1.45 25.27 5.86
C SER A 419 1.71 25.36 4.36
N SER A 420 1.68 26.58 3.83
CA SER A 420 2.12 26.92 2.48
C SER A 420 2.82 28.26 2.55
N THR A 421 4.08 28.30 2.14
CA THR A 421 4.94 29.49 2.24
C THR A 421 5.57 29.76 0.89
N GLU A 422 5.53 31.01 0.46
CA GLU A 422 6.23 31.50 -0.73
C GLU A 422 7.51 32.22 -0.26
N THR A 423 8.61 32.04 -0.99
CA THR A 423 9.95 32.53 -0.62
C THR A 423 10.49 33.52 -1.62
#